data_AF-A0A1H3DA09-F1
#
_entry.id   AF-A0A1H3DA09-F1
#
_cell.length_a   1.000
_cell.length_b   1.000
_cell.length_c   1.000
_cell.angle_alpha   90.00
_cell.angle_beta   90.00
_cell.angle_gamma   90.00
#
_symmetry.space_group_name_H-M   'P 1'
#
loop_
_entity.id
_entity.type
_entity.pdbx_description
1 polymer ?
#
loop_
_entity_poly.entity_id
_entity_poly.type
_entity_poly.pdbx_seq_one_letter_code
_entity_poly.pdbx_strand_id
1 'polypeptide(L)'
;MAELSRIAEVPIATIKFYVREGILPPGERVKPNQARYGEQHVRRLKVIRALLEIGGLPLAAVKEVVSSATPWAERTVEDLAERHVFPAKPGSAPELALAAILARLRELGREDVLAVLDDYAAAMRRVAEIDVSLEHSAPDTVLSDALLSTLRKLAVQQVSARRSA
;
A
#
# COMPACT_ATOMS: atom_id res chain seq x y z
N MET A 1 -10.60 -14.36 16.53
CA MET A 1 -10.29 -12.93 16.67
C MET A 1 -8.96 -12.68 17.39
N ALA A 2 -8.71 -13.26 18.57
CA ALA A 2 -7.42 -13.09 19.27
C ALA A 2 -6.22 -13.56 18.42
N GLU A 3 -6.35 -14.69 17.73
CA GLU A 3 -5.36 -15.18 16.77
C GLU A 3 -5.13 -14.20 15.60
N LEU A 4 -6.21 -13.72 14.97
CA LEU A 4 -6.13 -12.70 13.91
C LEU A 4 -5.38 -11.45 14.38
N SER A 5 -5.69 -10.97 15.58
CA SER A 5 -5.03 -9.81 16.21
C SER A 5 -3.54 -10.03 16.38
N ARG A 6 -3.13 -11.22 16.85
CA ARG A 6 -1.72 -11.58 17.01
C ARG A 6 -1.00 -11.66 15.66
N ILE A 7 -1.59 -12.34 14.68
CA ILE A 7 -0.95 -12.57 13.36
C ILE A 7 -0.85 -11.28 12.55
N ALA A 8 -1.90 -10.44 12.59
CA ALA A 8 -1.92 -9.18 11.86
C ALA A 8 -1.27 -8.02 12.63
N GLU A 9 -0.91 -8.24 13.90
CA GLU A 9 -0.41 -7.20 14.82
C GLU A 9 -1.34 -5.99 14.93
N VAL A 10 -2.65 -6.24 14.89
CA VAL A 10 -3.69 -5.19 15.00
C VAL A 10 -4.49 -5.42 16.27
N PRO A 11 -4.67 -4.41 17.15
CA PRO A 11 -5.49 -4.56 18.35
C PRO A 11 -6.92 -5.01 18.03
N ILE A 12 -7.48 -5.90 18.87
CA ILE A 12 -8.85 -6.42 18.68
C ILE A 12 -9.89 -5.28 18.57
N ALA A 13 -9.73 -4.20 19.33
CA ALA A 13 -10.61 -3.04 19.27
C ALA A 13 -10.61 -2.39 17.88
N THR A 14 -9.42 -2.22 17.29
CA THR A 14 -9.24 -1.69 15.94
C THR A 14 -9.84 -2.63 14.89
N ILE A 15 -9.65 -3.96 15.03
CA ILE A 15 -10.27 -4.94 14.11
C ILE A 15 -11.80 -4.84 14.18
N LYS A 16 -12.38 -4.77 15.38
CA LYS A 16 -13.84 -4.62 15.55
C LYS A 16 -14.35 -3.31 14.94
N PHE A 17 -13.57 -2.24 15.05
CA PHE A 17 -13.85 -0.96 14.41
C PHE A 17 -13.86 -1.12 12.89
N TYR A 18 -12.82 -1.70 12.28
CA TYR A 18 -12.78 -1.93 10.83
C TYR A 18 -13.92 -2.80 10.31
N VAL A 19 -14.34 -3.82 11.07
CA VAL A 19 -15.52 -4.64 10.71
C VAL A 19 -16.80 -3.80 10.74
N ARG A 20 -16.98 -2.94 11.75
CA ARG A 20 -18.15 -2.07 11.87
C ARG A 20 -18.23 -1.04 10.75
N GLU A 21 -17.08 -0.45 10.39
CA GLU A 21 -16.98 0.53 9.31
C GLU A 21 -17.02 -0.11 7.90
N GLY A 22 -17.10 -1.44 7.81
CA GLY A 22 -17.11 -2.19 6.55
C GLY A 22 -15.78 -2.19 5.81
N ILE A 23 -14.69 -1.77 6.47
CA ILE A 23 -13.33 -1.77 5.90
C ILE A 23 -12.79 -3.19 5.86
N LEU A 24 -13.08 -4.00 6.87
CA LEU A 24 -12.78 -5.43 6.92
C LEU A 24 -14.09 -6.23 6.83
N PRO A 25 -14.22 -7.23 5.93
CA PRO A 25 -15.39 -8.10 5.92
C PRO A 25 -15.61 -8.79 7.28
N PRO A 26 -16.87 -9.04 7.67
CA PRO A 26 -17.14 -9.81 8.87
C PRO A 26 -16.62 -11.24 8.71
N GLY A 27 -16.11 -11.82 9.80
CA GLY A 27 -15.71 -13.22 9.80
C GLY A 27 -16.89 -14.16 9.56
N GLU A 28 -16.61 -15.35 9.04
CA GLU A 28 -17.61 -16.39 8.80
C GLU A 28 -18.24 -16.83 10.12
N ARG A 29 -19.57 -16.75 10.23
CA ARG A 29 -20.28 -17.18 11.44
C ARG A 29 -20.13 -18.68 11.65
N VAL A 30 -19.63 -19.08 12.83
CA VAL A 30 -19.50 -20.50 13.23
C VAL A 30 -20.46 -20.84 14.38
N LYS A 31 -20.63 -19.93 15.35
CA LYS A 31 -21.59 -20.04 16.47
C LYS A 31 -22.22 -18.66 16.74
N PRO A 32 -23.32 -18.55 17.52
CA PRO A 32 -24.00 -17.28 17.77
C PRO A 32 -23.07 -16.12 18.19
N ASN A 33 -22.02 -16.41 18.96
CA ASN A 33 -21.00 -15.44 19.39
C ASN A 33 -19.57 -15.76 18.88
N GLN A 34 -19.43 -16.57 17.84
CA GLN A 34 -18.10 -16.91 17.29
C GLN A 34 -18.08 -16.78 15.77
N ALA A 35 -17.06 -16.09 15.28
CA ALA A 35 -16.75 -15.97 13.86
C ALA A 35 -15.31 -16.44 13.58
N ARG A 36 -15.12 -17.14 12.47
CA ARG A 36 -13.82 -17.56 11.94
C ARG A 36 -13.27 -16.48 11.03
N TYR A 37 -11.97 -16.22 11.16
CA TYR A 37 -11.25 -15.25 10.35
C TYR A 37 -10.08 -15.97 9.67
N GLY A 38 -10.12 -16.11 8.35
CA GLY A 38 -9.05 -16.73 7.56
C GLY A 38 -7.99 -15.75 7.06
N GLU A 39 -7.04 -16.26 6.28
CA GLU A 39 -5.89 -15.51 5.73
C GLU A 39 -6.27 -14.25 4.96
N GLN A 40 -7.41 -14.24 4.27
CA GLN A 40 -7.90 -13.05 3.57
C GLN A 40 -8.05 -11.84 4.51
N HIS A 41 -8.42 -12.07 5.78
CA HIS A 41 -8.52 -11.00 6.77
C HIS A 41 -7.13 -10.52 7.20
N VAL A 42 -6.16 -11.44 7.33
CA VAL A 42 -4.77 -11.09 7.63
C VAL A 42 -4.19 -10.25 6.50
N ARG A 43 -4.32 -10.69 5.24
CA ARG A 43 -3.87 -9.94 4.06
C ARG A 43 -4.49 -8.56 4.01
N ARG A 44 -5.81 -8.46 4.21
CA ARG A 44 -6.52 -7.18 4.20
C ARG A 44 -6.08 -6.24 5.34
N LEU A 45 -5.84 -6.76 6.54
CA LEU A 45 -5.30 -5.96 7.66
C LEU A 45 -3.88 -5.43 7.37
N LYS A 46 -3.03 -6.24 6.72
CA LYS A 46 -1.71 -5.78 6.26
C LYS A 46 -1.80 -4.65 5.25
N VAL A 47 -2.72 -4.74 4.28
CA VAL A 47 -2.97 -3.65 3.32
C VAL A 47 -3.45 -2.38 4.02
N ILE A 48 -4.42 -2.50 4.93
CA ILE A 48 -4.95 -1.36 5.69
C ILE A 48 -3.81 -0.64 6.41
N ARG A 49 -2.96 -1.38 7.13
CA ARG A 49 -1.79 -0.80 7.81
C ARG A 49 -0.82 -0.15 6.84
N ALA A 50 -0.45 -0.83 5.76
CA ALA A 50 0.49 -0.27 4.79
C ALA A 50 -0.03 1.04 4.15
N LEU A 51 -1.31 1.11 3.81
CA LEU A 51 -1.88 2.34 3.24
C LEU A 51 -1.98 3.49 4.25
N LEU A 52 -2.25 3.18 5.53
CA LEU A 52 -2.31 4.18 6.60
C LEU A 52 -0.91 4.67 7.01
N GLU A 53 0.00 3.73 7.29
CA GLU A 53 1.31 3.99 7.90
C GLU A 53 2.35 4.41 6.86
N ILE A 54 2.42 3.71 5.71
CA ILE A 54 3.42 3.96 4.65
C ILE A 54 2.83 4.90 3.60
N GLY A 55 1.60 4.61 3.15
CA GLY A 55 0.94 5.41 2.12
C GLY A 55 0.50 6.80 2.63
N GLY A 56 0.34 6.97 3.94
CA GLY A 56 -0.19 8.21 4.53
C GLY A 56 -1.61 8.53 4.08
N LEU A 57 -2.38 7.54 3.63
CA LEU A 57 -3.76 7.75 3.17
C LEU A 57 -4.69 7.96 4.38
N PRO A 58 -5.66 8.88 4.30
CA PRO A 58 -6.72 8.97 5.29
C PRO A 58 -7.58 7.69 5.23
N LEU A 59 -8.12 7.26 6.37
CA LEU A 59 -8.89 6.02 6.49
C LEU A 59 -10.05 5.91 5.48
N ALA A 60 -10.70 7.02 5.15
CA ALA A 60 -11.75 7.06 4.13
C ALA A 60 -11.23 6.62 2.74
N ALA A 61 -10.06 7.12 2.34
CA ALA A 61 -9.43 6.70 1.08
C ALA A 61 -8.96 5.23 1.15
N VAL A 62 -8.46 4.79 2.32
CA VAL A 62 -8.07 3.39 2.53
C VAL A 62 -9.25 2.45 2.25
N LYS A 63 -10.44 2.76 2.77
CA LYS A 63 -11.66 1.95 2.56
C LYS A 63 -11.97 1.72 1.08
N GLU A 64 -11.85 2.76 0.27
CA GLU A 64 -12.07 2.69 -1.18
C GLU A 64 -10.99 1.80 -1.84
N VAL A 65 -9.72 2.05 -1.52
CA VAL A 65 -8.58 1.33 -2.12
C VAL A 65 -8.58 -0.16 -1.78
N VAL A 66 -8.82 -0.52 -0.51
CA VAL A 66 -8.79 -1.93 -0.09
C VAL A 66 -9.92 -2.74 -0.73
N SER A 67 -11.01 -2.10 -1.12
CA SER A 67 -12.16 -2.78 -1.73
C SER A 67 -11.94 -3.13 -3.20
N SER A 68 -10.95 -2.51 -3.84
CA SER A 68 -10.65 -2.70 -5.26
C SER A 68 -9.61 -3.79 -5.55
N ALA A 69 -8.97 -4.42 -4.56
CA ALA A 69 -7.89 -5.38 -4.79
C ALA A 69 -8.31 -6.56 -5.72
N THR A 70 -7.50 -6.84 -6.76
CA THR A 70 -7.78 -7.88 -7.76
C THR A 70 -6.54 -8.71 -8.13
N PRO A 71 -6.71 -9.95 -8.65
CA PRO A 71 -5.59 -10.78 -9.12
C PRO A 71 -4.78 -10.17 -10.27
N TRP A 72 -5.37 -9.27 -11.07
CA TRP A 72 -4.63 -8.53 -12.10
C TRP A 72 -3.58 -7.61 -11.48
N ALA A 73 -3.94 -6.91 -10.41
CA ALA A 73 -3.05 -5.95 -9.78
C ALA A 73 -1.90 -6.66 -9.06
N GLU A 74 -2.16 -7.80 -8.42
CA GLU A 74 -1.12 -8.64 -7.81
C GLU A 74 -0.08 -9.06 -8.86
N ARG A 75 -0.51 -9.63 -9.99
CA ARG A 75 0.39 -9.99 -11.10
C ARG A 75 1.14 -8.79 -11.68
N THR A 76 0.48 -7.63 -11.77
CA THR A 76 1.12 -6.42 -12.29
C THR A 76 2.25 -5.96 -11.38
N VAL A 77 2.09 -6.10 -10.05
CA VAL A 77 3.16 -5.80 -9.09
C VAL A 77 4.30 -6.82 -9.19
N GLU A 78 3.98 -8.11 -9.32
CA GLU A 78 4.96 -9.18 -9.54
C GLU A 78 5.80 -8.90 -10.80
N ASP A 79 5.14 -8.65 -11.94
CA ASP A 79 5.80 -8.34 -13.21
C ASP A 79 6.68 -7.08 -13.09
N LEU A 80 6.19 -6.02 -12.42
CA LEU A 80 6.95 -4.79 -12.21
C LEU A 80 8.19 -5.04 -11.33
N ALA A 81 8.03 -5.83 -10.26
CA ALA A 81 9.10 -6.21 -9.35
C ALA A 81 10.20 -7.01 -10.07
N GLU A 82 9.81 -7.97 -10.93
CA GLU A 82 10.73 -8.74 -11.76
C GLU A 82 11.46 -7.86 -12.78
N ARG A 83 10.74 -7.03 -13.54
CA ARG A 83 11.34 -6.13 -14.54
C ARG A 83 12.34 -5.16 -13.92
N HIS A 84 12.07 -4.72 -12.69
CA HIS A 84 12.85 -3.67 -12.04
C HIS A 84 13.82 -4.17 -10.97
N VAL A 85 14.00 -5.49 -10.82
CA VAL A 85 14.89 -6.12 -9.83
C VAL A 85 14.63 -5.60 -8.42
N PHE A 86 13.36 -5.42 -8.08
CA PHE A 86 12.91 -5.22 -6.72
C PHE A 86 12.45 -6.58 -6.20
N PRO A 87 13.19 -7.29 -5.33
CA PRO A 87 12.65 -8.48 -4.70
C PRO A 87 11.55 -8.06 -3.71
N ALA A 88 10.34 -7.84 -4.21
CA ALA A 88 9.16 -7.73 -3.37
C ALA A 88 8.97 -9.08 -2.69
N LYS A 89 8.89 -9.10 -1.36
CA LYS A 89 8.54 -10.32 -0.63
C LYS A 89 7.06 -10.60 -0.90
N PRO A 90 6.68 -11.74 -1.50
CA PRO A 90 5.28 -12.04 -1.80
C PRO A 90 4.38 -11.98 -0.55
N GLY A 91 3.24 -11.33 -0.68
CA GLY A 91 2.30 -11.05 0.41
C GLY A 91 2.80 -10.04 1.45
N SER A 92 3.83 -9.25 1.13
CA SER A 92 4.30 -8.17 2.01
C SER A 92 3.31 -6.99 2.04
N ALA A 93 3.37 -6.19 3.09
CA ALA A 93 2.48 -5.05 3.25
C ALA A 93 2.61 -4.01 2.09
N PRO A 94 3.83 -3.61 1.67
CA PRO A 94 4.01 -2.66 0.55
C PRO A 94 3.51 -3.20 -0.79
N GLU A 95 3.78 -4.47 -1.08
CA GLU A 95 3.34 -5.12 -2.32
C GLU A 95 1.81 -5.18 -2.41
N LEU A 96 1.14 -5.63 -1.34
CA LEU A 96 -0.32 -5.70 -1.31
C LEU A 96 -0.96 -4.29 -1.34
N ALA A 97 -0.30 -3.28 -0.76
CA ALA A 97 -0.75 -1.89 -0.85
C ALA A 97 -0.64 -1.33 -2.27
N LEU A 98 0.48 -1.57 -2.95
CA LEU A 98 0.64 -1.18 -4.35
C LEU A 98 -0.41 -1.87 -5.22
N ALA A 99 -0.62 -3.17 -5.07
CA ALA A 99 -1.66 -3.89 -5.80
C ALA A 99 -3.06 -3.29 -5.58
N ALA A 100 -3.41 -2.95 -4.34
CA ALA A 100 -4.69 -2.30 -4.06
C ALA A 100 -4.81 -0.92 -4.73
N ILE A 101 -3.74 -0.11 -4.72
CA ILE A 101 -3.70 1.20 -5.40
C ILE A 101 -3.85 1.04 -6.91
N LEU A 102 -3.10 0.12 -7.53
CA LEU A 102 -3.18 -0.15 -8.97
C LEU A 102 -4.58 -0.58 -9.38
N ALA A 103 -5.20 -1.48 -8.61
CA ALA A 103 -6.55 -1.93 -8.87
C ALA A 103 -7.56 -0.78 -8.80
N ARG A 104 -7.40 0.13 -7.81
CA ARG A 104 -8.25 1.33 -7.70
C ARG A 104 -8.04 2.30 -8.85
N LEU A 105 -6.79 2.55 -9.26
CA LEU A 105 -6.48 3.42 -10.41
C LEU A 105 -7.13 2.90 -11.68
N ARG A 106 -7.08 1.58 -11.90
CA ARG A 106 -7.74 0.93 -13.04
C ARG A 106 -9.26 1.08 -13.00
N GLU A 107 -9.88 0.83 -11.84
CA GLU A 107 -11.32 1.00 -11.66
C GLU A 107 -11.78 2.45 -11.95
N LEU A 108 -10.95 3.43 -11.61
CA LEU A 108 -11.18 4.85 -11.90
C LEU A 108 -10.83 5.26 -13.35
N GLY A 109 -10.43 4.31 -14.21
CA GLY A 109 -10.05 4.58 -15.60
C GLY A 109 -8.76 5.38 -15.76
N ARG A 110 -7.88 5.41 -14.74
CA ARG A 110 -6.61 6.15 -14.74
C ARG A 110 -5.48 5.38 -15.43
N GLU A 111 -5.75 4.90 -16.64
CA GLU A 111 -4.80 4.18 -17.49
C GLU A 111 -3.59 5.06 -17.86
N ASP A 112 -3.77 6.39 -17.88
CA ASP A 112 -2.69 7.37 -18.06
C ASP A 112 -1.62 7.26 -16.97
N VAL A 113 -2.03 7.00 -15.73
CA VAL A 113 -1.11 6.81 -14.59
C VAL A 113 -0.48 5.43 -14.64
N LEU A 114 -1.26 4.40 -15.01
CA LEU A 114 -0.77 3.03 -15.14
C LEU A 114 0.31 2.91 -16.23
N ALA A 115 0.19 3.69 -17.31
CA ALA A 115 1.14 3.72 -18.41
C ALA A 115 2.54 4.20 -18.03
N VAL A 116 2.69 4.95 -16.92
CA VAL A 116 3.98 5.51 -16.46
C VAL A 116 4.53 4.80 -15.22
N LEU A 117 3.99 3.63 -14.85
CA LEU A 117 4.45 2.90 -13.66
C LEU A 117 5.91 2.46 -13.75
N ASP A 118 6.37 2.03 -14.92
CA ASP A 118 7.76 1.64 -15.13
C ASP A 118 8.72 2.84 -14.92
N ASP A 119 8.31 4.06 -15.29
CA ASP A 119 9.10 5.27 -15.04
C ASP A 119 9.17 5.59 -13.53
N TYR A 120 8.04 5.45 -12.82
CA TYR A 120 8.02 5.59 -11.35
C TYR A 120 8.91 4.55 -10.67
N ALA A 121 8.84 3.28 -11.10
CA ALA A 121 9.67 2.21 -10.55
C ALA A 121 11.17 2.47 -10.78
N ALA A 122 11.54 2.90 -11.99
CA ALA A 122 12.93 3.24 -12.31
C ALA A 122 13.44 4.42 -11.46
N ALA A 123 12.62 5.46 -11.26
CA ALA A 123 12.97 6.59 -10.41
C ALA A 123 13.15 6.16 -8.94
N MET A 124 12.28 5.29 -8.43
CA MET A 124 12.37 4.78 -7.06
C MET A 124 13.54 3.85 -6.83
N ARG A 125 14.04 3.15 -7.86
CA ARG A 125 15.30 2.41 -7.74
C ARG A 125 16.46 3.34 -7.41
N ARG A 126 16.54 4.48 -8.09
CA ARG A 126 17.60 5.48 -7.82
C ARG A 126 17.51 6.05 -6.41
N VAL A 127 16.30 6.34 -5.94
CA VAL A 127 16.10 6.78 -4.56
C VAL A 127 16.54 5.70 -3.58
N ALA A 128 16.13 4.45 -3.78
CA ALA A 128 16.52 3.34 -2.91
C ALA A 128 18.04 3.09 -2.91
N GLU A 129 18.71 3.22 -4.06
CA GLU A 129 20.18 3.15 -4.16
C GLU A 129 20.86 4.23 -3.30
N ILE A 130 20.33 5.46 -3.33
CA ILE A 130 20.81 6.57 -2.50
C ILE A 130 20.55 6.28 -1.04
N ASP A 131 19.34 5.90 -0.67
CA ASP A 131 18.94 5.62 0.72
C ASP A 131 19.82 4.52 1.33
N VAL A 132 20.06 3.43 0.61
CA VAL A 132 20.97 2.35 1.06
C VAL A 132 22.41 2.85 1.18
N SER A 133 22.87 3.72 0.27
CA SER A 133 24.23 4.26 0.32
C SER A 133 24.48 5.21 1.50
N LEU A 134 23.42 5.81 2.05
CA LEU A 134 23.49 6.74 3.17
C LEU A 134 23.63 6.02 4.54
N GLU A 135 23.51 4.69 4.59
CA GLU A 135 22.97 4.02 5.78
C GLU A 135 23.77 2.77 6.22
N HIS A 136 24.57 2.94 7.28
CA HIS A 136 25.04 1.86 8.17
C HIS A 136 24.10 1.63 9.39
N SER A 137 22.96 2.33 9.52
CA SER A 137 21.94 2.14 10.57
C SER A 137 20.61 2.77 10.17
N ALA A 138 19.71 1.95 9.59
CA ALA A 138 18.45 2.29 8.89
C ALA A 138 17.85 3.70 9.16
N PRO A 139 17.44 4.45 8.12
CA PRO A 139 16.99 5.82 8.32
C PRO A 139 15.70 5.78 9.13
N ASP A 140 15.45 6.83 9.90
CA ASP A 140 14.10 7.08 10.40
C ASP A 140 13.17 7.25 9.18
N THR A 141 12.56 6.14 8.78
CA THR A 141 11.76 6.00 7.55
C THR A 141 10.69 7.09 7.42
N VAL A 142 10.18 7.60 8.55
CA VAL A 142 9.20 8.69 8.59
C VAL A 142 9.79 9.99 8.04
N LEU A 143 11.02 10.33 8.42
CA LEU A 143 11.69 11.55 7.93
C LEU A 143 12.07 11.42 6.45
N SER A 144 12.51 10.24 6.02
CA SER A 144 12.81 9.97 4.61
C SER A 144 11.56 10.08 3.75
N ASP A 145 10.43 9.51 4.17
CA ASP A 145 9.17 9.61 3.45
C ASP A 145 8.67 11.06 3.35
N ALA A 146 8.79 11.82 4.44
CA ALA A 146 8.45 13.24 4.46
C ALA A 146 9.33 14.07 3.51
N LEU A 147 10.64 13.79 3.48
CA LEU A 147 11.59 14.41 2.55
C LEU A 147 11.21 14.11 1.10
N LEU A 148 11.02 12.83 0.75
CA LEU A 148 10.66 12.40 -0.61
C LEU A 148 9.32 13.02 -1.06
N SER A 149 8.32 13.02 -0.18
CA SER A 149 7.01 13.63 -0.44
C SER A 149 7.13 15.13 -0.73
N THR A 150 7.96 15.84 0.03
CA THR A 150 8.17 17.29 -0.13
C THR A 150 8.97 17.59 -1.40
N LEU A 151 10.05 16.86 -1.66
CA LEU A 151 10.85 16.99 -2.88
C LEU A 151 10.01 16.74 -4.14
N ARG A 152 9.16 15.69 -4.12
CA ARG A 152 8.22 15.41 -5.21
C ARG A 152 7.32 16.61 -5.50
N LYS A 153 6.73 17.23 -4.48
CA LYS A 153 5.85 18.40 -4.65
C LYS A 153 6.59 19.58 -5.27
N LEU A 154 7.80 19.88 -4.80
CA LEU A 154 8.63 20.95 -5.35
C LEU A 154 9.02 20.70 -6.81
N ALA A 155 9.42 19.47 -7.15
CA ALA A 155 9.77 19.10 -8.53
C ALA A 155 8.57 19.26 -9.49
N VAL A 156 7.37 18.83 -9.07
CA VAL A 156 6.15 19.00 -9.87
C VAL A 156 5.81 20.48 -10.08
N GLN A 157 5.94 21.31 -9.04
CA GLN A 157 5.73 22.76 -9.16
C GLN A 157 6.70 23.40 -10.16
N GLN A 158 7.99 23.05 -10.09
CA GLN A 158 9.01 23.58 -11.00
C GLN A 158 8.76 23.18 -12.45
N VAL A 159 8.45 21.91 -12.71
CA VAL A 159 8.16 21.41 -14.07
C VAL A 159 6.89 22.04 -14.62
N SER A 160 5.88 22.22 -13.78
CA SER A 160 4.62 22.88 -14.18
C SER A 160 4.85 24.35 -14.52
N ALA A 161 5.62 25.08 -13.71
CA ALA A 161 5.94 26.49 -13.97
C ALA A 161 6.70 26.70 -15.30
N ARG A 162 7.61 25.78 -15.66
CA ARG A 162 8.35 25.83 -16.93
C ARG A 162 7.50 25.51 -18.16
N ARG A 163 6.39 24.79 -18.01
CA ARG A 163 5.47 24.48 -19.13
C ARG A 163 4.50 25.62 -19.42
N SER A 164 4.30 26.53 -18.47
CA SER A 164 3.38 27.66 -18.57
C SER A 164 4.07 28.98 -18.96
N ALA A 165 5.39 28.98 -19.15
CA ALA A 165 6.22 30.11 -19.58
C ALA A 165 6.66 29.90 -21.03
#